data_AF-A0A7S2HBQ0-F1
#
_entry.id   AF-A0A7S2HBQ0-F1
#
_cell.length_a   1.000
_cell.length_b   1.000
_cell.length_c   1.000
_cell.angle_alpha   90.00
_cell.angle_beta   90.00
_cell.angle_gamma   90.00
#
_symmetry.space_group_name_H-M   'P 1'
#
loop_
_entity.id
_entity.type
_entity.pdbx_description
1 polymer ?
#
loop_
_entity_poly.entity_id
_entity_poly.type
_entity_poly.pdbx_seq_one_letter_code
_entity_poly.pdbx_strand_id
1 'polypeptide(L)'
;ADASELGAGRGGELGLGVWLWDVDDGQGQRPSVALLCCRGLDPAEPAAADINARLVAFCSLLASVVVLTSKCAPLDNMVNAYAMATEFQDAVDVDEDMGRPALVWVLRDFPSAIQDGEARLAPDEFLERALR
;
A
#
# COMPACT_ATOMS: atom_id res chain seq x y z
N ALA A 1 -14.87 -17.89 -5.82
CA ALA A 1 -15.05 -16.87 -6.87
C ALA A 1 -13.72 -16.70 -7.57
N ASP A 2 -13.71 -16.82 -8.89
CA ASP A 2 -12.51 -16.82 -9.72
C ASP A 2 -11.96 -15.38 -9.83
N ALA A 3 -10.70 -15.16 -9.44
CA ALA A 3 -10.06 -13.84 -9.48
C ALA A 3 -9.87 -13.31 -10.92
N SER A 4 -10.15 -14.14 -11.92
CA SER A 4 -10.11 -13.79 -13.34
C SER A 4 -11.29 -12.93 -13.82
N GLU A 5 -12.40 -12.85 -13.10
CA GLU A 5 -13.62 -12.15 -13.58
C GLU A 5 -13.69 -10.66 -13.18
N LEU A 6 -12.76 -10.15 -12.36
CA LEU A 6 -12.71 -8.73 -11.97
C LEU A 6 -12.09 -7.80 -13.03
N GLY A 7 -11.77 -8.34 -14.22
CA GLY A 7 -11.00 -7.66 -15.27
C GLY A 7 -11.75 -7.31 -16.55
N ALA A 8 -13.08 -7.42 -16.60
CA ALA A 8 -13.85 -7.19 -17.83
C ALA A 8 -14.93 -6.08 -17.68
N GLY A 9 -14.58 -4.97 -17.04
CA GLY A 9 -15.29 -3.71 -17.17
C GLY A 9 -14.56 -2.84 -18.20
N ARG A 10 -15.23 -2.54 -19.32
CA ARG A 10 -14.82 -1.64 -20.41
C ARG A 10 -13.91 -0.48 -19.96
N GLY A 11 -12.90 -0.16 -20.77
CA GLY A 11 -11.93 0.92 -20.56
C GLY A 11 -12.55 2.27 -20.15
N GLY A 12 -12.67 2.44 -18.84
CA GLY A 12 -13.08 3.65 -18.16
C GLY A 12 -12.32 3.69 -16.84
N GLU A 13 -11.71 4.83 -16.56
CA GLU A 13 -10.94 5.08 -15.35
C GLU A 13 -11.73 4.59 -14.12
N LEU A 14 -11.15 3.63 -13.40
CA LEU A 14 -11.71 3.19 -12.14
C LEU A 14 -11.45 4.32 -11.14
N GLY A 15 -12.50 5.06 -10.79
CA GLY A 15 -12.44 6.19 -9.87
C GLY A 15 -11.88 5.82 -8.49
N LEU A 16 -11.50 6.84 -7.72
CA LEU A 16 -10.98 6.71 -6.36
C LEU A 16 -11.96 5.93 -5.48
N GLY A 17 -11.49 4.88 -4.80
CA GLY A 17 -12.39 4.04 -4.01
C GLY A 17 -11.68 3.02 -3.13
N VAL A 18 -12.48 2.39 -2.27
CA VAL A 18 -12.08 1.34 -1.35
C VAL A 18 -12.99 0.13 -1.57
N TRP A 19 -12.39 -1.04 -1.80
CA TRP A 19 -13.11 -2.30 -1.93
C TRP A 19 -12.70 -3.23 -0.79
N LEU A 20 -13.68 -3.84 -0.14
CA LEU A 20 -13.49 -4.81 0.93
C LEU A 20 -13.88 -6.19 0.42
N TRP A 21 -13.00 -7.17 0.61
CA TRP A 21 -13.28 -8.57 0.29
C TRP A 21 -12.96 -9.45 1.49
N ASP A 22 -13.94 -10.22 1.96
CA ASP A 22 -13.73 -11.21 3.02
C ASP A 22 -13.28 -12.54 2.43
N VAL A 23 -12.22 -13.11 2.99
CA VAL A 23 -11.69 -14.42 2.64
C VAL A 23 -12.08 -15.39 3.75
N ASP A 24 -13.29 -15.92 3.65
CA ASP A 24 -13.75 -17.02 4.49
C ASP A 24 -13.24 -18.34 3.92
N ASP A 25 -12.51 -19.12 4.73
CA ASP A 25 -12.05 -20.46 4.37
C ASP A 25 -13.09 -21.55 4.69
N GLY A 26 -14.27 -21.17 5.21
CA GLY A 26 -15.40 -22.03 5.50
C GLY A 26 -15.16 -22.99 6.68
N GLN A 27 -14.02 -22.89 7.37
CA GLN A 27 -13.64 -23.80 8.44
C GLN A 27 -13.90 -23.23 9.84
N GLY A 28 -14.39 -21.99 9.97
CA GLY A 28 -14.90 -21.39 11.22
C GLY A 28 -13.91 -21.28 12.39
N GLN A 29 -12.66 -21.73 12.22
CA GLN A 29 -11.63 -21.77 13.26
C GLN A 29 -10.45 -20.82 12.99
N ARG A 30 -10.47 -20.07 11.88
CA ARG A 30 -9.41 -19.12 11.53
C ARG A 30 -9.89 -17.69 11.65
N PRO A 31 -9.01 -16.74 12.01
CA PRO A 31 -9.35 -15.32 11.96
C PRO A 31 -9.75 -14.94 10.53
N SER A 32 -10.84 -14.18 10.39
CA SER A 32 -11.30 -13.65 9.11
C SER A 32 -10.23 -12.75 8.50
N VAL A 33 -10.00 -12.89 7.19
CA VAL A 33 -9.05 -12.05 6.45
C VAL A 33 -9.82 -11.14 5.52
N ALA A 34 -9.75 -9.84 5.81
CA ALA A 34 -10.31 -8.80 4.98
C ALA A 34 -9.22 -8.18 4.08
N LEU A 35 -9.48 -8.11 2.78
CA LEU A 35 -8.63 -7.41 1.83
C LEU A 35 -9.22 -6.02 1.55
N LEU A 36 -8.43 -4.99 1.84
CA LEU A 36 -8.76 -3.60 1.54
C LEU A 36 -7.98 -3.17 0.29
N CYS A 37 -8.67 -3.04 -0.85
CA CYS A 37 -8.06 -2.52 -2.06
C CYS A 37 -8.36 -1.04 -2.20
N CYS A 38 -7.33 -0.20 -2.28
CA CYS A 38 -7.46 1.24 -2.53
C CYS A 38 -7.01 1.49 -4.00
N ARG A 39 -7.87 2.07 -4.86
CA ARG A 39 -7.55 2.42 -6.26
C ARG A 39 -7.72 3.90 -6.52
N GLY A 40 -7.13 4.38 -7.61
CA GLY A 40 -7.23 5.78 -8.04
C GLY A 40 -6.20 6.70 -7.40
N LEU A 41 -5.20 6.13 -6.71
CA LEU A 41 -4.05 6.88 -6.22
C LEU A 41 -3.16 7.27 -7.41
N ASP A 42 -3.07 8.57 -7.67
CA ASP A 42 -2.11 9.13 -8.62
C ASP A 42 -1.07 9.97 -7.87
N PRO A 43 0.08 9.39 -7.48
CA PRO A 43 1.13 10.12 -6.79
C PRO A 43 1.85 11.14 -7.67
N ALA A 44 1.57 11.18 -8.97
CA ALA A 44 2.14 12.17 -9.89
C ALA A 44 1.25 13.42 -10.05
N GLU A 45 -0.03 13.36 -9.63
CA GLU A 45 -0.99 14.46 -9.75
C GLU A 45 -1.01 15.33 -8.47
N PRO A 46 -0.44 16.55 -8.48
CA PRO A 46 -0.33 17.38 -7.27
C PRO A 46 -1.68 17.81 -6.72
N ALA A 47 -2.69 18.01 -7.58
CA ALA A 47 -4.03 18.39 -7.14
C ALA A 47 -4.72 17.26 -6.35
N ALA A 48 -4.29 16.01 -6.56
CA ALA A 48 -4.80 14.84 -5.84
C ALA A 48 -3.98 14.50 -4.58
N ALA A 49 -2.92 15.24 -4.26
CA ALA A 49 -2.01 14.89 -3.16
C ALA A 49 -2.72 14.79 -1.79
N ASP A 50 -3.56 15.76 -1.44
CA ASP A 50 -4.29 15.76 -0.15
C ASP A 50 -5.29 14.59 -0.07
N ILE A 51 -6.06 14.33 -1.13
CA ILE A 51 -7.03 13.24 -1.13
C ILE A 51 -6.35 11.87 -1.13
N ASN A 52 -5.22 11.72 -1.83
CA ASN A 52 -4.40 10.52 -1.81
C ASN A 52 -3.83 10.25 -0.41
N ALA A 53 -3.29 11.28 0.25
CA ALA A 53 -2.78 11.18 1.61
C ALA A 53 -3.87 10.76 2.61
N ARG A 54 -5.05 11.37 2.54
CA ARG A 54 -6.19 11.00 3.38
C ARG A 54 -6.66 9.57 3.13
N LEU A 55 -6.68 9.12 1.87
CA LEU A 55 -7.08 7.75 1.55
C LEU A 55 -6.05 6.75 2.09
N VAL A 56 -4.76 7.03 1.94
CA VAL A 56 -3.68 6.20 2.51
C VAL A 56 -3.77 6.17 4.03
N ALA A 57 -4.01 7.32 4.69
CA ALA A 57 -4.19 7.39 6.14
C ALA A 57 -5.38 6.55 6.60
N PHE A 58 -6.52 6.69 5.93
CA PHE A 58 -7.72 5.91 6.22
C PHE A 58 -7.50 4.41 6.02
N CYS A 59 -6.91 3.99 4.89
CA CYS A 59 -6.59 2.58 4.63
C CYS A 59 -5.60 2.04 5.68
N SER A 60 -4.66 2.87 6.16
CA SER A 60 -3.66 2.48 7.17
C SER A 60 -4.22 2.36 8.58
N LEU A 61 -5.21 3.19 8.95
CA LEU A 61 -5.92 3.09 10.24
C LEU A 61 -6.77 1.83 10.37
N LEU A 62 -7.24 1.28 9.25
CA LEU A 62 -8.12 0.11 9.24
C LEU A 62 -7.39 -1.23 9.05
N ALA A 63 -6.17 -1.19 8.52
CA ALA A 63 -5.44 -2.38 8.15
C ALA A 63 -4.48 -2.83 9.26
N SER A 64 -4.31 -4.14 9.42
CA SER A 64 -3.19 -4.68 10.21
C SER A 64 -1.89 -4.74 9.41
N VAL A 65 -2.01 -4.84 8.07
CA VAL A 65 -0.90 -4.85 7.13
C VAL A 65 -1.27 -3.96 5.95
N VAL A 66 -0.42 -3.00 5.61
CA VAL A 66 -0.59 -2.16 4.43
C VAL A 66 0.42 -2.57 3.37
N VAL A 67 -0.08 -2.84 2.16
CA VAL A 67 0.74 -3.23 1.01
C VAL A 67 0.83 -2.06 0.04
N LEU A 68 2.02 -1.47 -0.05
CA LEU A 68 2.35 -0.46 -1.05
C LEU A 68 2.82 -1.10 -2.33
N THR A 69 2.22 -0.74 -3.46
CA THR A 69 2.66 -1.23 -4.76
C THR A 69 3.11 -0.08 -5.64
N SER A 70 4.34 -0.14 -6.17
CA SER A 70 4.83 0.78 -7.20
C SER A 70 5.52 0.02 -8.33
N LYS A 71 5.61 0.64 -9.51
CA LYS A 71 6.38 0.14 -10.65
C LYS A 71 7.59 1.03 -10.87
N CYS A 72 8.81 0.48 -10.80
CA CYS A 72 10.06 1.12 -11.24
C CYS A 72 10.31 2.60 -10.82
N ALA A 73 9.58 3.15 -9.84
CA ALA A 73 9.50 4.58 -9.57
C ALA A 73 10.04 4.95 -8.18
N PRO A 74 10.59 6.17 -8.03
CA PRO A 74 11.26 6.60 -6.80
C PRO A 74 10.30 6.63 -5.60
N LEU A 75 10.86 6.29 -4.45
CA LEU A 75 10.16 6.10 -3.18
C LEU A 75 9.53 7.41 -2.67
N ASP A 76 10.05 8.56 -3.08
CA ASP A 76 9.78 9.89 -2.51
C ASP A 76 8.29 10.27 -2.45
N ASN A 77 7.55 10.11 -3.55
CA ASN A 77 6.13 10.50 -3.58
C ASN A 77 5.27 9.58 -2.69
N MET A 78 5.65 8.32 -2.54
CA MET A 78 4.96 7.40 -1.63
C MET A 78 5.34 7.64 -0.17
N VAL A 79 6.61 7.95 0.10
CA VAL A 79 7.08 8.31 1.44
C VAL A 79 6.36 9.56 1.92
N ASN A 80 6.19 10.57 1.08
CA ASN A 80 5.43 11.77 1.44
C ASN A 80 3.95 11.46 1.75
N ALA A 81 3.29 10.64 0.95
CA ALA A 81 1.92 10.23 1.23
C ALA A 81 1.81 9.45 2.56
N TYR A 82 2.83 8.66 2.89
CA TYR A 82 2.91 7.94 4.17
C TYR A 82 3.27 8.82 5.35
N ALA A 83 4.14 9.81 5.16
CA ALA A 83 4.48 10.79 6.18
C ALA A 83 3.22 11.55 6.59
N MET A 84 2.44 12.03 5.62
CA MET A 84 1.15 12.67 5.88
C MET A 84 0.14 11.74 6.56
N ALA A 85 0.12 10.45 6.18
CA ALA A 85 -0.71 9.46 6.86
C ALA A 85 -0.29 9.23 8.31
N THR A 86 1.01 9.21 8.58
CA THR A 86 1.57 9.03 9.92
C THR A 86 1.26 10.25 10.80
N GLU A 87 1.43 11.46 10.27
CA GLU A 87 1.05 12.70 10.96
C GLU A 87 -0.46 12.73 11.29
N PHE A 88 -1.30 12.24 10.38
CA PHE A 88 -2.73 12.12 10.63
C PHE A 88 -3.05 11.09 11.72
N GLN A 89 -2.36 9.95 11.73
CA GLN A 89 -2.50 8.95 12.80
C GLN A 89 -2.09 9.50 14.16
N ASP A 90 -0.97 10.23 14.22
CA ASP A 90 -0.49 10.89 15.44
C ASP A 90 -1.48 11.98 15.90
N ALA A 91 -2.13 12.69 14.97
CA ALA A 91 -3.12 13.72 15.28
C ALA A 91 -4.47 13.18 15.79
N VAL A 92 -4.79 11.91 15.49
CA VAL A 92 -6.06 11.27 15.89
C VAL A 92 -5.97 10.66 17.30
N ASP A 93 -4.85 10.82 18.01
CA ASP A 93 -4.61 10.26 19.35
C ASP A 93 -4.96 8.76 19.39
N VAL A 94 -4.54 8.06 18.34
CA VAL A 94 -4.70 6.62 18.23
C VAL A 94 -3.89 6.02 19.36
N ASP A 95 -4.60 5.46 20.36
CA ASP A 95 -4.03 4.84 21.54
C ASP A 95 -2.83 3.96 21.15
N GLU A 96 -1.71 4.04 21.87
CA GLU A 96 -0.48 3.30 21.53
C GLU A 96 -0.75 1.78 21.39
N ASP A 97 -1.81 1.32 22.07
CA ASP A 97 -2.32 -0.05 22.05
C ASP A 97 -3.03 -0.47 20.75
N MET A 98 -3.46 0.45 19.88
CA MET A 98 -4.09 0.10 18.60
C MET A 98 -3.11 -0.49 17.58
N GLY A 99 -1.80 -0.40 17.83
CA GLY A 99 -0.76 -0.97 16.98
C GLY A 99 -0.66 -0.27 15.61
N ARG A 100 0.55 0.14 15.22
CA ARG A 100 0.77 0.64 13.86
C ARG A 100 0.70 -0.53 12.88
N PRO A 101 0.10 -0.35 11.68
CA PRO A 101 0.08 -1.41 10.67
C PRO A 101 1.51 -1.80 10.27
N ALA A 102 1.71 -3.08 9.97
CA ALA A 102 2.93 -3.49 9.29
C ALA A 102 2.93 -2.96 7.85
N LEU A 103 4.03 -2.35 7.41
CA LEU A 103 4.17 -1.85 6.04
C LEU A 103 4.95 -2.85 5.19
N VAL A 104 4.39 -3.23 4.04
CA VAL A 104 5.06 -4.07 3.04
C VAL A 104 5.13 -3.30 1.72
N TRP A 105 6.34 -3.03 1.23
CA TRP A 105 6.54 -2.43 -0.09
C TRP A 105 6.81 -3.49 -1.16
N VAL A 106 5.92 -3.56 -2.14
CA VAL A 106 6.01 -4.41 -3.32
C VAL A 106 6.41 -3.57 -4.52
N LEU A 107 7.68 -3.69 -4.89
CA LEU A 107 8.21 -3.08 -6.10
C LEU A 107 8.01 -4.02 -7.30
N ARG A 108 7.07 -3.64 -8.17
CA ARG A 108 6.68 -4.36 -9.38
C ARG A 108 7.65 -4.05 -10.52
N ASP A 109 7.74 -4.99 -11.46
CA ASP A 109 8.57 -4.89 -12.67
C ASP A 109 10.06 -4.64 -12.36
N PHE A 110 10.49 -5.17 -11.20
CA PHE A 110 11.81 -4.90 -10.66
C PHE A 110 12.90 -5.61 -11.48
N PRO A 111 13.93 -4.88 -11.97
CA PRO A 111 14.99 -5.48 -12.75
C PRO A 111 15.74 -6.53 -11.92
N SER A 112 16.00 -7.68 -12.52
CA SER A 112 16.37 -8.94 -11.85
C SER A 112 17.76 -8.99 -11.18
N ALA A 113 18.37 -7.86 -10.87
CA ALA A 113 19.53 -7.76 -9.99
C ALA A 113 19.69 -6.32 -9.52
N ILE A 114 19.43 -6.05 -8.23
CA ILE A 114 19.94 -4.84 -7.60
C ILE A 114 21.43 -5.07 -7.44
N GLN A 115 22.22 -4.43 -8.28
CA GLN A 115 23.67 -4.43 -8.15
C GLN A 115 24.11 -3.14 -7.49
N ASP A 116 24.86 -3.26 -6.39
CA ASP A 116 25.67 -2.18 -5.86
C ASP A 116 27.13 -2.50 -6.14
N GLY A 117 27.63 -1.97 -7.26
CA GLY A 117 28.87 -2.43 -7.85
C GLY A 117 28.78 -3.91 -8.25
N GLU A 118 29.55 -4.78 -7.59
CA GLU A 118 29.56 -6.23 -7.86
C GLU A 118 28.63 -7.04 -6.95
N ALA A 119 28.10 -6.45 -5.87
CA ALA A 119 27.30 -7.17 -4.88
C ALA A 119 25.80 -7.15 -5.24
N ARG A 120 25.13 -8.31 -5.08
CA ARG A 120 23.67 -8.38 -5.11
C ARG A 120 23.11 -7.90 -3.78
N LEU A 121 22.25 -6.90 -3.81
CA LEU A 121 21.52 -6.40 -2.65
C LEU A 121 20.28 -7.26 -2.37
N ALA A 122 20.05 -7.56 -1.09
CA ALA A 122 18.78 -8.13 -0.65
C ALA A 122 17.65 -7.08 -0.73
N PRO A 123 16.37 -7.48 -0.87
CA PRO A 123 15.24 -6.53 -0.93
C PRO A 123 15.18 -5.57 0.27
N ASP A 124 15.38 -6.08 1.48
CA ASP A 124 15.34 -5.27 2.70
C ASP A 124 16.50 -4.27 2.76
N GLU A 125 17.70 -4.67 2.32
CA GLU A 125 18.85 -3.77 2.23
C GLU A 125 18.65 -2.65 1.20
N PHE A 126 17.92 -2.94 0.12
CA PHE A 126 17.53 -1.93 -0.85
C PHE A 126 16.52 -0.95 -0.27
N LEU A 127 15.50 -1.43 0.45
CA LEU A 127 14.54 -0.58 1.15
C LEU A 127 15.23 0.32 2.18
N GLU A 128 16.08 -0.24 3.04
CA GLU A 128 16.85 0.49 4.05
C GLU A 128 17.71 1.61 3.43
N ARG A 129 18.28 1.37 2.24
CA ARG A 129 19.04 2.40 1.52
C ARG A 129 18.16 3.47 0.90
N ALA A 130 16.99 3.10 0.39
CA ALA A 130 16.05 4.05 -0.18
C ALA A 130 15.40 4.97 0.87
N LEU A 131 15.44 4.57 2.15
CA LEU A 131 14.92 5.34 3.29
C LEU A 131 15.97 6.21 4.00
N ARG A 132 17.25 6.15 3.61
CA ARG A 132 18.32 7.00 4.16
C ARG A 132 18.42 8.34 3.44
#